data_AF-A0A847YMW0-F1
#
_entry.id   AF-A0A847YMW0-F1
#
_cell.length_a   1.000
_cell.length_b   1.000
_cell.length_c   1.000
_cell.angle_alpha   90.00
_cell.angle_beta   90.00
_cell.angle_gamma   90.00
#
_symmetry.space_group_name_H-M   'P 1'
#
loop_
_entity.id
_entity.type
_entity.pdbx_description
1 polymer ?
#
loop_
_entity_poly.entity_id
_entity_poly.type
_entity_poly.pdbx_seq_one_letter_code
_entity_poly.pdbx_strand_id
1 'polypeptide(L)'
;MNMKKEMVSVLNSNVIVPDIDKLPYTEWLMVRRSGIGGSDAAAALGLSPWKSALELWQEKTYGQSQPRQENEAMIWGRIMEPVITREFIRRTGLTVTPMRSMLQATAWPWMLADLDGLIEDPQRGTGVFEVKTASAFKQDEWAEDRCPDAYMLQLTHYMAVTGLSYAVICVLIGGNKLQWVTVDRDEELIASLVQLERRFWQHVLTQSPPPVDGSTACSEMLARKYPSSSNAAPLILPVEADSWIQDYLTSKAEEEAAAERKRLAENKLKEVIGNHEKAISPGGYQATWKTVQSSRIDSTRLKKEEPALFEKFTTTSTTRRFSISEGK
;
A
#
# COMPACT_ATOMS: atom_id res chain seq x y z
N MET A 1 -23.01 -17.95 -21.16
CA MET A 1 -22.35 -19.04 -20.41
C MET A 1 -21.24 -19.73 -21.21
N ASN A 2 -21.31 -19.81 -22.55
CA ASN A 2 -20.22 -20.36 -23.39
C ASN A 2 -18.97 -19.47 -23.48
N MET A 3 -19.12 -18.15 -23.69
CA MET A 3 -17.99 -17.23 -23.87
C MET A 3 -17.03 -17.18 -22.65
N LYS A 4 -17.57 -17.21 -21.42
CA LYS A 4 -16.75 -17.28 -20.19
C LYS A 4 -15.95 -18.58 -20.07
N LYS A 5 -16.51 -19.72 -20.50
CA LYS A 5 -15.79 -21.01 -20.47
C LYS A 5 -14.68 -21.05 -21.52
N GLU A 6 -14.90 -20.47 -22.69
CA GLU A 6 -13.88 -20.35 -23.74
C GLU A 6 -12.75 -19.39 -23.32
N MET A 7 -13.06 -18.22 -22.75
CA MET A 7 -12.04 -17.27 -22.30
C MET A 7 -11.15 -17.82 -21.17
N VAL A 8 -11.73 -18.55 -20.21
CA VAL A 8 -10.97 -19.18 -19.12
C VAL A 8 -10.09 -20.32 -19.62
N SER A 9 -10.46 -21.01 -20.71
CA SER A 9 -9.69 -22.14 -21.24
C SER A 9 -8.30 -21.74 -21.78
N VAL A 10 -8.07 -20.45 -22.02
CA VAL A 10 -6.79 -19.89 -22.50
C VAL A 10 -5.86 -19.49 -21.35
N LEU A 11 -6.36 -19.46 -20.12
CA LEU A 11 -5.58 -19.06 -18.95
C LEU A 11 -4.80 -20.26 -18.38
N ASN A 12 -3.58 -20.01 -17.92
CA ASN A 12 -2.75 -20.98 -17.19
C ASN A 12 -3.18 -21.15 -15.72
N SER A 13 -4.49 -21.10 -15.47
CA SER A 13 -5.07 -21.07 -14.12
C SER A 13 -6.34 -21.91 -14.00
N ASN A 14 -6.54 -22.49 -12.83
CA ASN A 14 -7.79 -23.14 -12.44
C ASN A 14 -8.77 -22.12 -11.88
N VAL A 15 -10.06 -22.27 -12.17
CA VAL A 15 -11.12 -21.52 -11.47
C VAL A 15 -11.47 -22.26 -10.18
N ILE A 16 -11.11 -21.67 -9.03
CA ILE A 16 -11.38 -22.25 -7.71
C ILE A 16 -12.65 -21.67 -7.06
N VAL A 17 -13.06 -20.47 -7.48
CA VAL A 17 -14.36 -19.89 -7.13
C VAL A 17 -15.00 -19.38 -8.41
N PRO A 18 -16.11 -19.96 -8.88
CA PRO A 18 -16.70 -19.59 -10.17
C PRO A 18 -17.47 -18.26 -10.13
N ASP A 19 -18.01 -17.90 -8.96
CA ASP A 19 -18.83 -16.69 -8.79
C ASP A 19 -18.62 -16.14 -7.36
N ILE A 20 -17.75 -15.14 -7.22
CA ILE A 20 -17.42 -14.53 -5.93
C ILE A 20 -18.61 -13.80 -5.31
N ASP A 21 -19.56 -13.32 -6.13
CA ASP A 21 -20.73 -12.57 -5.65
C ASP A 21 -21.75 -13.47 -4.93
N LYS A 22 -21.65 -14.79 -5.15
CA LYS A 22 -22.50 -15.80 -4.49
C LYS A 22 -21.84 -16.47 -3.30
N LEU A 23 -20.57 -16.17 -3.04
CA LEU A 23 -19.81 -16.79 -1.96
C LEU A 23 -20.00 -15.98 -0.67
N PRO A 24 -20.42 -16.60 0.45
CA PRO A 24 -20.46 -15.92 1.73
C PRO A 24 -19.09 -15.30 2.05
N TYR A 25 -19.09 -14.09 2.64
CA TYR A 25 -17.85 -13.35 2.92
C TYR A 25 -16.82 -14.18 3.72
N THR A 26 -17.29 -14.97 4.68
CA THR A 26 -16.43 -15.88 5.47
C THR A 26 -15.79 -16.98 4.62
N GLU A 27 -16.51 -17.55 3.66
CA GLU A 27 -15.98 -18.54 2.73
C GLU A 27 -14.99 -17.90 1.76
N TRP A 28 -15.29 -16.71 1.25
CA TRP A 28 -14.34 -15.94 0.43
C TRP A 28 -13.04 -15.65 1.18
N LEU A 29 -13.12 -15.27 2.47
CA LEU A 29 -11.93 -15.09 3.31
C LEU A 29 -11.15 -16.39 3.49
N MET A 30 -11.83 -17.54 3.66
CA MET A 30 -11.14 -18.83 3.76
C MET A 30 -10.41 -19.19 2.48
N VAL A 31 -11.02 -19.00 1.31
CA VAL A 31 -10.35 -19.25 0.03
C VAL A 31 -9.15 -18.31 -0.12
N ARG A 32 -9.30 -17.03 0.19
CA ARG A 32 -8.18 -16.07 0.16
C ARG A 32 -7.05 -16.40 1.13
N ARG A 33 -7.31 -17.15 2.20
CA ARG A 33 -6.26 -17.62 3.11
C ARG A 33 -5.46 -18.78 2.53
N SER A 34 -5.99 -19.51 1.54
CA SER A 34 -5.32 -20.67 0.95
C SER A 34 -4.14 -20.32 0.02
N GLY A 35 -3.91 -19.03 -0.27
CA GLY A 35 -2.81 -18.57 -1.09
C GLY A 35 -2.56 -17.07 -0.97
N ILE A 36 -1.59 -16.56 -1.73
CA ILE A 36 -1.23 -15.16 -1.88
C ILE A 36 -2.05 -14.60 -3.04
N GLY A 37 -2.80 -13.52 -2.80
CA GLY A 37 -3.49 -12.81 -3.87
C GLY A 37 -2.61 -11.71 -4.48
N GLY A 38 -2.94 -11.21 -5.66
CA GLY A 38 -2.19 -10.09 -6.27
C GLY A 38 -2.10 -8.84 -5.38
N SER A 39 -3.15 -8.49 -4.65
CA SER A 39 -3.11 -7.38 -3.69
C SER A 39 -2.27 -7.65 -2.43
N ASP A 40 -1.90 -8.92 -2.18
CA ASP A 40 -0.99 -9.32 -1.10
C ASP A 40 0.47 -9.33 -1.56
N ALA A 41 0.76 -9.30 -2.87
CA ALA A 41 2.11 -9.42 -3.44
C ALA A 41 3.10 -8.42 -2.83
N ALA A 42 2.75 -7.12 -2.84
CA ALA A 42 3.60 -6.09 -2.25
C ALA A 42 3.82 -6.29 -0.75
N ALA A 43 2.81 -6.77 -0.01
CA ALA A 43 2.93 -7.02 1.43
C ALA A 43 3.80 -8.25 1.72
N ALA A 44 3.70 -9.31 0.92
CA ALA A 44 4.55 -10.50 1.03
C ALA A 44 6.04 -10.16 0.86
N LEU A 45 6.35 -9.12 0.09
CA LEU A 45 7.71 -8.62 -0.15
C LEU A 45 8.13 -7.49 0.82
N GLY A 46 7.26 -7.03 1.73
CA GLY A 46 7.55 -5.92 2.66
C GLY A 46 7.56 -4.53 2.00
N LEU A 47 6.96 -4.40 0.81
CA LEU A 47 6.93 -3.18 -0.01
C LEU A 47 5.55 -2.50 -0.03
N SER A 48 4.56 -3.06 0.68
CA SER A 48 3.21 -2.49 0.72
C SER A 48 3.13 -1.33 1.72
N PRO A 49 2.59 -0.17 1.32
CA PRO A 49 2.33 0.93 2.25
C PRO A 49 1.12 0.68 3.15
N TRP A 50 0.33 -0.36 2.90
CA TRP A 50 -0.95 -0.61 3.59
C TRP A 50 -0.93 -1.81 4.54
N LYS A 51 0.03 -2.73 4.39
CA LYS A 51 0.08 -3.99 5.15
C LYS A 51 1.51 -4.51 5.21
N SER A 52 2.00 -4.83 6.41
CA SER A 52 3.34 -5.44 6.57
C SER A 52 3.35 -6.93 6.20
N ALA A 53 4.54 -7.48 5.93
CA ALA A 53 4.69 -8.92 5.70
C ALA A 53 4.25 -9.73 6.93
N LEU A 54 4.56 -9.25 8.14
CA LEU A 54 4.18 -9.91 9.38
C LEU A 54 2.67 -9.89 9.63
N GLU A 55 1.98 -8.78 9.32
CA GLU A 55 0.52 -8.69 9.37
C GLU A 55 -0.13 -9.65 8.36
N LEU A 56 0.37 -9.69 7.11
CA LEU A 56 -0.11 -10.64 6.11
C LEU A 56 0.09 -12.09 6.55
N TRP A 57 1.26 -12.42 7.12
CA TRP A 57 1.55 -13.77 7.61
C TRP A 57 0.56 -14.19 8.70
N GLN A 58 0.29 -13.31 9.67
CA GLN A 58 -0.73 -13.57 10.70
C GLN A 58 -2.10 -13.86 10.08
N GLU A 59 -2.53 -13.06 9.10
CA GLU A 59 -3.79 -13.26 8.39
C GLU A 59 -3.86 -14.61 7.68
N LYS A 60 -2.79 -15.01 6.98
CA LYS A 60 -2.76 -16.29 6.24
C LYS A 60 -2.69 -17.48 7.19
N THR A 61 -1.85 -17.42 8.23
CA THR A 61 -1.63 -18.53 9.16
C THR A 61 -2.81 -18.73 10.12
N TYR A 62 -3.26 -17.67 10.79
CA TYR A 62 -4.26 -17.78 11.88
C TYR A 62 -5.65 -17.29 11.48
N GLY A 63 -5.75 -16.50 10.40
CA GLY A 63 -6.97 -15.79 10.05
C GLY A 63 -7.06 -14.46 10.79
N GLN A 64 -8.00 -13.62 10.37
CA GLN A 64 -8.27 -12.38 11.09
C GLN A 64 -9.03 -12.71 12.38
N SER A 65 -8.53 -12.22 13.52
CA SER A 65 -9.20 -12.34 14.82
C SER A 65 -10.51 -11.55 14.88
N GLN A 66 -10.66 -10.53 14.02
CA GLN A 66 -11.92 -9.85 13.74
C GLN A 66 -12.04 -9.56 12.25
N PRO A 67 -13.23 -9.67 11.64
CA PRO A 67 -13.43 -9.27 10.25
C PRO A 67 -12.97 -7.83 10.07
N ARG A 68 -12.05 -7.57 9.14
CA ARG A 68 -11.70 -6.20 8.76
C ARG A 68 -12.98 -5.47 8.37
N GLN A 69 -13.34 -4.42 9.12
CA GLN A 69 -14.45 -3.56 8.72
C GLN A 69 -14.14 -2.98 7.34
N GLU A 70 -15.09 -3.13 6.42
CA GLU A 70 -15.04 -2.50 5.11
C GLU A 70 -14.94 -0.98 5.35
N ASN A 71 -13.83 -0.37 4.94
CA ASN A 71 -13.67 1.08 5.07
C ASN A 71 -14.29 1.78 3.86
N GLU A 72 -14.57 3.07 4.00
CA GLU A 72 -15.15 3.90 2.92
C GLU A 72 -14.40 3.74 1.59
N ALA A 73 -13.07 3.67 1.63
CA ALA A 73 -12.26 3.51 0.42
C ALA A 73 -12.55 2.19 -0.32
N MET A 74 -12.70 1.07 0.42
CA MET A 74 -13.06 -0.23 -0.14
C MET A 74 -14.48 -0.23 -0.72
N ILE A 75 -15.45 0.35 0.01
CA ILE A 75 -16.85 0.45 -0.42
C ILE A 75 -16.95 1.24 -1.72
N TRP A 76 -16.38 2.44 -1.75
CA TRP A 76 -16.40 3.31 -2.93
C TRP A 76 -15.57 2.73 -4.08
N GLY A 77 -14.49 2.00 -3.80
CA GLY A 77 -13.75 1.25 -4.83
C GLY A 77 -14.67 0.30 -5.60
N ARG A 78 -15.41 -0.56 -4.89
CA ARG A 78 -16.36 -1.52 -5.50
C ARG A 78 -17.50 -0.82 -6.25
N ILE A 79 -18.05 0.27 -5.70
CA ILE A 79 -19.11 1.03 -6.36
C ILE A 79 -18.62 1.69 -7.66
N MET A 80 -17.38 2.22 -7.64
CA MET A 80 -16.82 2.96 -8.75
C MET A 80 -16.24 2.08 -9.86
N GLU A 81 -15.82 0.84 -9.56
CA GLU A 81 -15.24 -0.08 -10.54
C GLU A 81 -16.08 -0.20 -11.83
N PRO A 82 -17.40 -0.50 -11.81
CA PRO A 82 -18.21 -0.55 -13.04
C PRO A 82 -18.36 0.80 -13.75
N VAL A 83 -18.25 1.92 -13.03
CA VAL A 83 -18.34 3.27 -13.61
C VAL A 83 -17.06 3.59 -14.37
N ILE A 84 -15.91 3.33 -13.74
CA ILE A 84 -14.58 3.56 -14.29
C ILE A 84 -14.36 2.66 -15.52
N THR A 85 -14.71 1.37 -15.43
CA THR A 85 -14.60 0.43 -16.55
C THR A 85 -15.41 0.89 -17.76
N ARG A 86 -16.66 1.35 -17.57
CA ARG A 86 -17.49 1.86 -18.68
C ARG A 86 -16.90 3.10 -19.33
N GLU A 87 -16.37 4.03 -18.53
CA GLU A 87 -15.73 5.22 -19.08
C GLU A 87 -14.43 4.91 -19.82
N PHE A 88 -13.64 3.95 -19.32
CA PHE A 88 -12.46 3.43 -20.02
C PHE A 88 -12.85 2.86 -21.39
N ILE A 89 -13.82 1.94 -21.44
CA ILE A 89 -14.34 1.35 -22.70
C ILE A 89 -14.79 2.45 -23.67
N ARG A 90 -15.52 3.46 -23.18
CA ARG A 90 -16.01 4.57 -24.01
C ARG A 90 -14.86 5.37 -24.63
N ARG A 91 -13.75 5.57 -23.92
CA ARG A 91 -12.59 6.35 -24.40
C ARG A 91 -11.67 5.57 -25.33
N THR A 92 -11.48 4.28 -25.08
CA THR A 92 -10.51 3.46 -25.81
C THR A 92 -11.16 2.66 -26.94
N GLY A 93 -12.47 2.38 -26.86
CA GLY A 93 -13.17 1.48 -27.77
C GLY A 93 -12.83 0.00 -27.54
N LEU A 94 -12.01 -0.34 -26.54
CA LEU A 94 -11.65 -1.70 -26.18
C LEU A 94 -12.78 -2.37 -25.40
N THR A 95 -12.82 -3.71 -25.43
CA THR A 95 -13.83 -4.48 -24.69
C THR A 95 -13.24 -4.95 -23.37
N VAL A 96 -13.99 -4.79 -22.27
CA VAL A 96 -13.62 -5.35 -20.96
C VAL A 96 -14.75 -6.23 -20.47
N THR A 97 -14.42 -7.46 -20.09
CA THR A 97 -15.35 -8.43 -19.50
C THR A 97 -15.03 -8.59 -18.01
N PRO A 98 -15.97 -8.29 -17.09
CA PRO A 98 -15.75 -8.46 -15.66
C PRO A 98 -15.44 -9.92 -15.30
N MET A 99 -14.43 -10.10 -14.45
CA MET A 99 -14.03 -11.40 -13.95
C MET A 99 -14.53 -11.53 -12.51
N ARG A 100 -15.56 -12.35 -12.30
CA ARG A 100 -16.17 -12.57 -10.97
C ARG A 100 -15.77 -13.93 -10.42
N SER A 101 -14.54 -14.34 -10.69
CA SER A 101 -14.06 -15.68 -10.38
C SER A 101 -12.66 -15.58 -9.78
N MET A 102 -12.40 -16.39 -8.76
CA MET A 102 -11.06 -16.51 -8.20
C MET A 102 -10.30 -17.58 -8.96
N LEU A 103 -9.14 -17.18 -9.48
CA LEU A 103 -8.22 -18.02 -10.22
C LEU A 103 -7.11 -18.51 -9.29
N GLN A 104 -6.57 -19.69 -9.61
CA GLN A 104 -5.41 -20.27 -8.94
C GLN A 104 -4.40 -20.67 -10.01
N ALA A 105 -3.13 -20.29 -9.83
CA ALA A 105 -2.10 -20.65 -10.80
C ALA A 105 -1.91 -22.17 -10.85
N THR A 106 -1.83 -22.74 -12.06
CA THR A 106 -1.65 -24.18 -12.22
C THR A 106 -0.25 -24.63 -11.78
N ALA A 107 0.78 -23.83 -12.05
CA ALA A 107 2.16 -24.13 -11.67
C ALA A 107 2.45 -23.89 -10.18
N TRP A 108 1.74 -22.95 -9.56
CA TRP A 108 1.96 -22.52 -8.17
C TRP A 108 0.62 -22.42 -7.44
N PRO A 109 0.08 -23.52 -6.88
CA PRO A 109 -1.27 -23.53 -6.29
C PRO A 109 -1.49 -22.54 -5.14
N TRP A 110 -0.41 -22.00 -4.56
CA TRP A 110 -0.48 -20.96 -3.52
C TRP A 110 -0.60 -19.54 -4.09
N MET A 111 -0.61 -19.33 -5.41
CA MET A 111 -0.86 -18.03 -6.03
C MET A 111 -2.30 -17.94 -6.53
N LEU A 112 -3.00 -16.89 -6.12
CA LEU A 112 -4.41 -16.65 -6.41
C LEU A 112 -4.60 -15.32 -7.13
N ALA A 113 -5.55 -15.24 -8.05
CA ALA A 113 -5.91 -13.99 -8.71
C ALA A 113 -7.41 -13.70 -8.60
N ASP A 114 -7.72 -12.46 -8.23
CA ASP A 114 -9.07 -11.91 -8.16
C ASP A 114 -9.03 -10.64 -9.02
N LEU A 115 -9.30 -10.81 -10.31
CA LEU A 115 -9.14 -9.76 -11.32
C LEU A 115 -10.42 -8.93 -11.40
N ASP A 116 -10.32 -7.62 -11.61
CA ASP A 116 -11.51 -6.81 -11.89
C ASP A 116 -12.12 -7.18 -13.27
N GLY A 117 -11.27 -7.50 -14.26
CA GLY A 117 -11.71 -7.98 -15.56
C GLY A 117 -10.60 -8.51 -16.47
N LEU A 118 -11.05 -8.95 -17.65
CA LEU A 118 -10.21 -9.26 -18.80
C LEU A 118 -10.46 -8.22 -19.88
N ILE A 119 -9.40 -7.67 -20.45
CA ILE A 119 -9.46 -6.73 -21.58
C ILE A 119 -9.17 -7.47 -22.88
N GLU A 120 -9.93 -7.16 -23.93
CA GLU A 120 -9.71 -7.67 -25.28
C GLU A 120 -9.25 -6.52 -26.18
N ASP A 121 -8.01 -6.64 -26.66
CA ASP A 121 -7.40 -5.73 -27.62
C ASP A 121 -7.18 -6.45 -28.95
N PRO A 122 -7.73 -5.97 -30.08
CA PRO A 122 -7.53 -6.59 -31.40
C PRO A 122 -6.06 -6.75 -31.83
N GLN A 123 -5.15 -5.94 -31.29
CA GLN A 123 -3.73 -5.96 -31.62
C GLN A 123 -2.91 -6.82 -30.65
N ARG A 124 -3.31 -6.86 -29.37
CA ARG A 124 -2.54 -7.54 -28.30
C ARG A 124 -3.16 -8.85 -27.81
N GLY A 125 -4.43 -9.10 -28.13
CA GLY A 125 -5.22 -10.20 -27.59
C GLY A 125 -5.75 -9.91 -26.19
N THR A 126 -6.06 -10.97 -25.44
CA THR A 126 -6.56 -10.88 -24.06
C THR A 126 -5.47 -10.41 -23.09
N GLY A 127 -5.80 -9.49 -22.19
CA GLY A 127 -4.96 -9.01 -21.10
C GLY A 127 -5.69 -8.91 -19.77
N VAL A 128 -4.94 -8.64 -18.70
CA VAL A 128 -5.51 -8.35 -17.37
C VAL A 128 -6.06 -6.92 -17.35
N PHE A 129 -7.21 -6.71 -16.71
CA PHE A 129 -7.75 -5.37 -16.46
C PHE A 129 -7.96 -5.16 -14.95
N GLU A 130 -7.35 -4.09 -14.42
CA GLU A 130 -7.41 -3.71 -13.01
C GLU A 130 -7.89 -2.26 -12.87
N VAL A 131 -8.73 -1.99 -11.88
CA VAL A 131 -9.28 -0.68 -11.57
C VAL A 131 -8.84 -0.21 -10.19
N LYS A 132 -8.51 1.08 -10.09
CA LYS A 132 -8.21 1.76 -8.83
C LYS A 132 -8.90 3.11 -8.72
N THR A 133 -9.13 3.51 -7.48
CA THR A 133 -9.39 4.91 -7.14
C THR A 133 -8.21 5.42 -6.34
N ALA A 134 -7.84 6.69 -6.56
CA ALA A 134 -6.74 7.32 -5.86
C ALA A 134 -7.12 8.73 -5.40
N SER A 135 -6.59 9.13 -4.24
CA SER A 135 -6.73 10.52 -3.76
C SER A 135 -5.99 11.47 -4.69
N ALA A 136 -6.49 12.72 -4.83
CA ALA A 136 -5.82 13.77 -5.59
C ALA A 136 -4.39 14.05 -5.07
N PHE A 137 -4.13 13.82 -3.78
CA PHE A 137 -2.80 13.98 -3.18
C PHE A 137 -1.76 12.96 -3.69
N LYS A 138 -2.20 11.89 -4.37
CA LYS A 138 -1.34 10.87 -4.96
C LYS A 138 -1.11 11.06 -6.45
N GLN A 139 -1.54 12.18 -7.03
CA GLN A 139 -1.45 12.40 -8.47
C GLN A 139 -0.01 12.27 -8.99
N ASP A 140 0.98 12.71 -8.20
CA ASP A 140 2.40 12.66 -8.60
C ASP A 140 2.94 11.22 -8.69
N GLU A 141 2.37 10.27 -7.94
CA GLU A 141 2.70 8.83 -8.03
C GLU A 141 2.35 8.28 -9.42
N TRP A 142 1.41 8.91 -10.13
CA TRP A 142 0.91 8.52 -11.46
C TRP A 142 1.36 9.47 -12.58
N ALA A 143 2.22 10.45 -12.28
CA ALA A 143 2.76 11.35 -13.29
C ALA A 143 3.64 10.56 -14.30
N GLU A 144 3.68 11.05 -15.55
CA GLU A 144 4.50 10.47 -16.63
C GLU A 144 4.16 9.00 -16.93
N ASP A 145 2.88 8.65 -16.83
CA ASP A 145 2.35 7.30 -17.08
C ASP A 145 3.03 6.20 -16.26
N ARG A 146 3.54 6.57 -15.07
CA ARG A 146 4.09 5.62 -14.09
C ARG A 146 2.98 4.84 -13.41
N CYS A 147 3.29 3.59 -13.10
CA CYS A 147 2.48 2.73 -12.24
C CYS A 147 3.22 2.57 -10.90
N PRO A 148 2.59 2.91 -9.75
CA PRO A 148 3.20 2.72 -8.44
C PRO A 148 3.65 1.26 -8.20
N ASP A 149 4.80 1.07 -7.55
CA ASP A 149 5.45 -0.24 -7.38
C ASP A 149 4.54 -1.31 -6.78
N ALA A 150 3.72 -0.95 -5.78
CA ALA A 150 2.80 -1.90 -5.17
C ALA A 150 1.76 -2.43 -6.17
N TYR A 151 1.31 -1.60 -7.10
CA TYR A 151 0.40 -2.03 -8.17
C TYR A 151 1.15 -2.77 -9.28
N MET A 152 2.39 -2.39 -9.60
CA MET A 152 3.24 -3.15 -10.52
C MET A 152 3.43 -4.59 -10.06
N LEU A 153 3.70 -4.82 -8.77
CA LEU A 153 3.81 -6.16 -8.19
C LEU A 153 2.48 -6.93 -8.29
N GLN A 154 1.35 -6.26 -8.05
CA GLN A 154 0.03 -6.86 -8.21
C GLN A 154 -0.25 -7.29 -9.66
N LEU A 155 0.04 -6.44 -10.65
CA LEU A 155 -0.16 -6.78 -12.07
C LEU A 155 0.78 -7.91 -12.51
N THR A 156 2.04 -7.87 -12.05
CA THR A 156 3.03 -8.93 -12.27
C THR A 156 2.55 -10.26 -11.71
N HIS A 157 2.01 -10.26 -10.48
CA HIS A 157 1.40 -11.44 -9.86
C HIS A 157 0.25 -11.98 -10.71
N TYR A 158 -0.66 -11.13 -11.17
CA TYR A 158 -1.79 -11.56 -12.00
C TYR A 158 -1.34 -12.14 -13.34
N MET A 159 -0.36 -11.54 -14.00
CA MET A 159 0.22 -12.12 -15.22
C MET A 159 0.90 -13.46 -14.92
N ALA A 160 1.59 -13.61 -13.78
CA ALA A 160 2.16 -14.89 -13.36
C ALA A 160 1.10 -15.98 -13.16
N VAL A 161 -0.04 -15.66 -12.52
CA VAL A 161 -1.15 -16.60 -12.30
C VAL A 161 -1.86 -16.99 -13.60
N THR A 162 -2.14 -16.01 -14.46
CA THR A 162 -2.99 -16.18 -15.65
C THR A 162 -2.23 -16.63 -16.88
N GLY A 163 -0.93 -16.33 -16.97
CA GLY A 163 -0.13 -16.50 -18.19
C GLY A 163 -0.34 -15.42 -19.26
N LEU A 164 -1.12 -14.38 -18.97
CA LEU A 164 -1.38 -13.29 -19.93
C LEU A 164 -0.15 -12.42 -20.15
N SER A 165 -0.05 -11.84 -21.36
CA SER A 165 1.13 -11.13 -21.86
C SER A 165 1.19 -9.65 -21.48
N TYR A 166 0.10 -9.08 -20.98
CA TYR A 166 0.04 -7.71 -20.51
C TYR A 166 -1.11 -7.48 -19.52
N ALA A 167 -1.03 -6.36 -18.83
CA ALA A 167 -2.07 -5.86 -17.94
C ALA A 167 -2.33 -4.37 -18.20
N VAL A 168 -3.57 -3.93 -18.00
CA VAL A 168 -3.96 -2.53 -17.99
C VAL A 168 -4.50 -2.18 -16.61
N ILE A 169 -3.91 -1.16 -15.99
CA ILE A 169 -4.45 -0.57 -14.77
C ILE A 169 -5.08 0.78 -15.08
N CYS A 170 -6.33 0.94 -14.69
CA CYS A 170 -7.13 2.14 -14.89
C CYS A 170 -7.42 2.80 -13.54
N VAL A 171 -7.04 4.06 -13.38
CA VAL A 171 -7.15 4.80 -12.12
C VAL A 171 -7.98 6.06 -12.27
N LEU A 172 -8.95 6.24 -11.36
CA LEU A 172 -9.65 7.51 -11.18
C LEU A 172 -9.02 8.30 -10.02
N ILE A 173 -8.25 9.32 -10.36
CA ILE A 173 -7.53 10.19 -9.43
C ILE A 173 -8.42 11.38 -9.06
N GLY A 174 -8.57 11.64 -7.76
CA GLY A 174 -9.33 12.78 -7.24
C GLY A 174 -10.84 12.75 -7.56
N GLY A 175 -11.35 11.63 -8.07
CA GLY A 175 -12.74 11.47 -8.49
C GLY A 175 -13.09 12.07 -9.84
N ASN A 176 -12.15 12.72 -10.54
CA ASN A 176 -12.43 13.47 -11.77
C ASN A 176 -11.37 13.33 -12.87
N LYS A 177 -10.20 12.73 -12.58
CA LYS A 177 -9.14 12.52 -13.56
C LYS A 177 -8.92 11.03 -13.80
N LEU A 178 -9.40 10.53 -14.93
CA LEU A 178 -9.18 9.15 -15.36
C LEU A 178 -7.87 9.03 -16.13
N GLN A 179 -7.02 8.09 -15.73
CA GLN A 179 -5.75 7.74 -16.38
C GLN A 179 -5.62 6.21 -16.42
N TRP A 180 -4.84 5.67 -17.35
CA TRP A 180 -4.52 4.25 -17.39
C TRP A 180 -3.10 4.01 -17.89
N VAL A 181 -2.51 2.91 -17.46
CA VAL A 181 -1.16 2.48 -17.84
C VAL A 181 -1.24 1.04 -18.31
N THR A 182 -0.55 0.75 -19.42
CA THR A 182 -0.36 -0.63 -19.91
C THR A 182 1.00 -1.13 -19.47
N VAL A 183 1.03 -2.32 -18.91
CA VAL A 183 2.23 -2.98 -18.38
C VAL A 183 2.40 -4.29 -19.12
N ASP A 184 3.53 -4.45 -19.81
CA ASP A 184 3.86 -5.68 -20.51
C ASP A 184 4.44 -6.71 -19.53
N ARG A 185 4.23 -7.99 -19.86
CA ARG A 185 4.75 -9.11 -19.09
C ARG A 185 6.28 -9.14 -19.14
N ASP A 186 6.90 -9.15 -17.97
CA ASP A 186 8.33 -9.32 -17.78
C ASP A 186 8.59 -10.66 -17.07
N GLU A 187 9.20 -11.62 -17.76
CA GLU A 187 9.48 -12.95 -17.23
C GLU A 187 10.54 -12.94 -16.12
N GLU A 188 11.51 -12.03 -16.15
CA GLU A 188 12.54 -11.91 -15.11
C GLU A 188 11.94 -11.36 -13.81
N LEU A 189 11.07 -10.36 -13.95
CA LEU A 189 10.32 -9.80 -12.83
C LEU A 189 9.36 -10.84 -12.23
N ILE A 190 8.65 -11.60 -13.08
CA ILE A 190 7.77 -12.69 -12.64
C ILE A 190 8.57 -13.77 -11.91
N ALA A 191 9.69 -14.22 -12.46
CA ALA A 191 10.52 -15.25 -11.82
C ALA A 191 11.01 -14.80 -10.43
N SER A 192 11.44 -13.53 -10.32
CA SER A 192 11.86 -12.92 -9.06
C SER A 192 10.72 -12.82 -8.06
N LEU A 193 9.56 -12.32 -8.50
CA LEU A 193 8.35 -12.20 -7.68
C LEU A 193 7.92 -13.55 -7.13
N VAL A 194 7.77 -14.55 -7.99
CA VAL A 194 7.35 -15.91 -7.60
C VAL A 194 8.34 -16.51 -6.59
N GLN A 195 9.64 -16.28 -6.76
CA GLN A 195 10.64 -16.78 -5.80
C GLN A 195 10.45 -16.14 -4.41
N LEU A 196 10.24 -14.82 -4.36
CA LEU A 196 10.08 -14.07 -3.12
C LEU A 196 8.76 -14.42 -2.42
N GLU A 197 7.66 -14.45 -3.17
CA GLU A 197 6.36 -14.86 -2.63
C GLU A 197 6.39 -16.32 -2.15
N ARG A 198 7.10 -17.21 -2.84
CA ARG A 198 7.29 -18.59 -2.37
C ARG A 198 8.01 -18.64 -1.02
N ARG A 199 9.04 -17.80 -0.81
CA ARG A 199 9.73 -17.71 0.49
C ARG A 199 8.77 -17.22 1.58
N PHE A 200 7.97 -16.20 1.28
CA PHE A 200 6.90 -15.76 2.18
C PHE A 200 5.88 -16.88 2.47
N TRP A 201 5.46 -17.62 1.46
CA TRP A 201 4.51 -18.72 1.63
C TRP A 201 5.08 -19.84 2.51
N GLN A 202 6.38 -20.10 2.46
CA GLN A 202 7.02 -21.04 3.39
C GLN A 202 6.90 -20.62 4.85
N HIS A 203 6.96 -19.31 5.16
CA HIS A 203 6.68 -18.80 6.50
C HIS A 203 5.24 -19.12 6.94
N VAL A 204 4.27 -18.99 6.04
CA VAL A 204 2.88 -19.35 6.31
C VAL A 204 2.74 -20.85 6.59
N LEU A 205 3.30 -21.71 5.73
CA LEU A 205 3.23 -23.17 5.85
C LEU A 205 3.93 -23.71 7.10
N THR A 206 5.10 -23.16 7.44
CA THR A 206 5.88 -23.55 8.62
C THR A 206 5.41 -22.88 9.92
N GLN A 207 4.45 -21.95 9.82
CA GLN A 207 4.00 -21.10 10.93
C GLN A 207 5.18 -20.40 11.63
N SER A 208 6.20 -20.04 10.86
CA SER A 208 7.32 -19.22 11.33
C SER A 208 7.11 -17.78 10.84
N PRO A 209 7.14 -16.76 11.72
CA PRO A 209 6.92 -15.39 11.28
C PRO A 209 8.05 -14.92 10.34
N PRO A 210 7.73 -14.11 9.31
CA PRO A 210 8.76 -13.39 8.58
C PRO A 210 9.44 -12.36 9.52
N PRO A 211 10.67 -11.92 9.20
CA PRO A 211 11.34 -10.87 9.96
C PRO A 211 10.52 -9.57 9.94
N VAL A 212 10.70 -8.73 10.96
CA VAL A 212 10.18 -7.35 10.95
C VAL A 212 10.89 -6.55 9.86
N ASP A 213 10.15 -5.64 9.23
CA ASP A 213 10.67 -4.74 8.19
C ASP A 213 10.63 -3.27 8.63
N GLY A 214 11.27 -2.39 7.84
CA GLY A 214 11.34 -0.96 8.09
C GLY A 214 10.11 -0.15 7.66
N SER A 215 9.01 -0.81 7.27
CA SER A 215 7.81 -0.12 6.78
C SER A 215 7.04 0.58 7.92
N THR A 216 6.30 1.63 7.56
CA THR A 216 5.34 2.27 8.48
C THR A 216 4.26 1.27 8.93
N ALA A 217 3.83 0.37 8.05
CA ALA A 217 2.86 -0.68 8.37
C ALA A 217 3.38 -1.65 9.45
N CYS A 218 4.66 -2.02 9.42
CA CYS A 218 5.28 -2.83 10.47
C CYS A 218 5.31 -2.08 11.81
N SER A 219 5.66 -0.79 11.79
CA SER A 219 5.64 0.08 12.97
C SER A 219 4.24 0.18 13.60
N GLU A 220 3.21 0.41 12.79
CA GLU A 220 1.81 0.45 13.25
C GLU A 220 1.32 -0.89 13.80
N MET A 221 1.68 -2.00 13.13
CA MET A 221 1.35 -3.35 13.60
C MET A 221 2.00 -3.63 14.97
N LEU A 222 3.28 -3.28 15.16
CA LEU A 222 3.96 -3.44 16.45
C LEU A 222 3.27 -2.60 17.54
N ALA A 223 2.83 -1.38 17.22
CA ALA A 223 2.08 -0.53 18.16
C ALA A 223 0.72 -1.14 18.54
N ARG A 224 -0.02 -1.73 17.57
CA ARG A 224 -1.27 -2.45 17.83
C ARG A 224 -1.04 -3.73 18.66
N LYS A 225 0.05 -4.47 18.38
CA LYS A 225 0.41 -5.71 19.08
C LYS A 225 0.83 -5.46 20.53
N TYR A 226 1.50 -4.33 20.80
CA TYR A 226 1.99 -3.97 22.12
C TYR A 226 1.51 -2.57 22.55
N PRO A 227 0.20 -2.39 22.82
CA PRO A 227 -0.43 -1.07 22.96
C PRO A 227 -0.06 -0.34 24.26
N SER A 228 0.38 -1.05 25.30
CA SER A 228 0.78 -0.49 26.59
C SER A 228 2.10 -1.09 27.08
N SER A 229 2.76 -0.38 27.98
CA SER A 229 3.94 -0.87 28.70
C SER A 229 3.55 -1.37 30.09
N SER A 230 4.28 -2.36 30.61
CA SER A 230 4.28 -2.69 32.04
C SER A 230 5.46 -2.02 32.73
N ASN A 231 5.32 -1.71 34.02
CA ASN A 231 6.40 -1.15 34.84
C ASN A 231 7.30 -2.28 35.41
N ALA A 232 7.69 -3.24 34.56
CA ALA A 232 8.53 -4.37 34.94
C ALA A 232 10.01 -3.96 35.02
N ALA A 233 10.84 -4.83 35.61
CA ALA A 233 12.28 -4.66 35.59
C ALA A 233 12.81 -4.56 34.14
N PRO A 234 13.91 -3.82 33.90
CA PRO A 234 14.49 -3.71 32.56
C PRO A 234 14.80 -5.08 31.96
N LEU A 235 14.38 -5.29 30.72
CA LEU A 235 14.78 -6.45 29.93
C LEU A 235 16.22 -6.24 29.45
N ILE A 236 17.11 -7.20 29.72
CA ILE A 236 18.41 -7.25 29.07
C ILE A 236 18.19 -7.70 27.63
N LEU A 237 18.59 -6.85 26.68
CA LEU A 237 18.46 -7.14 25.26
C LEU A 237 19.44 -8.25 24.83
N PRO A 238 19.12 -9.01 23.78
CA PRO A 238 20.06 -9.96 23.20
C PRO A 238 21.27 -9.23 22.59
N VAL A 239 22.40 -9.93 22.44
CA VAL A 239 23.68 -9.33 22.00
C VAL A 239 23.58 -8.71 20.61
N GLU A 240 22.76 -9.27 19.74
CA GLU A 240 22.52 -8.77 18.39
C GLU A 240 21.89 -7.37 18.40
N ALA A 241 21.20 -6.99 19.49
CA ALA A 241 20.57 -5.68 19.61
C ALA A 241 21.56 -4.52 19.64
N ASP A 242 22.80 -4.75 20.05
CA ASP A 242 23.85 -3.71 20.01
C ASP A 242 24.09 -3.26 18.56
N SER A 243 24.08 -4.18 17.60
CA SER A 243 24.21 -3.82 16.18
C SER A 243 23.04 -2.95 15.71
N TRP A 244 21.81 -3.31 16.06
CA TRP A 244 20.61 -2.54 15.70
C TRP A 244 20.61 -1.14 16.32
N ILE A 245 21.11 -1.02 17.55
CA ILE A 245 21.26 0.28 18.23
C ILE A 245 22.29 1.13 17.50
N GLN A 246 23.44 0.58 17.11
CA GLN A 246 24.45 1.32 16.34
C GLN A 246 23.94 1.77 14.98
N ASP A 247 23.23 0.90 14.25
CA ASP A 247 22.60 1.24 12.97
C ASP A 247 21.59 2.38 13.13
N TYR A 248 20.76 2.32 14.18
CA TYR A 248 19.80 3.37 14.50
C TYR A 248 20.49 4.71 14.81
N LEU A 249 21.52 4.70 15.66
CA LEU A 249 22.22 5.92 16.07
C LEU A 249 22.97 6.56 14.88
N THR A 250 23.59 5.75 14.04
CA THR A 250 24.26 6.20 12.82
C THR A 250 23.25 6.83 11.86
N SER A 251 22.16 6.12 11.56
CA SER A 251 21.10 6.63 10.67
C SER A 251 20.47 7.92 11.19
N LYS A 252 20.28 8.03 12.51
CA LYS A 252 19.78 9.24 13.15
C LYS A 252 20.75 10.42 12.98
N ALA A 253 22.05 10.19 13.14
CA ALA A 253 23.05 11.24 12.93
C ALA A 253 23.08 11.70 11.46
N GLU A 254 22.91 10.78 10.51
CA GLU A 254 22.80 11.10 9.08
C GLU A 254 21.54 11.93 8.77
N GLU A 255 20.39 11.58 9.37
CA GLU A 255 19.14 12.34 9.26
C GLU A 255 19.31 13.77 9.79
N GLU A 256 19.90 13.93 10.98
CA GLU A 256 20.18 15.23 11.58
C GLU A 256 21.13 16.06 10.69
N ALA A 257 22.19 15.45 10.15
CA ALA A 257 23.11 16.11 9.22
C ALA A 257 22.44 16.50 7.90
N ALA A 258 21.54 15.68 7.36
CA ALA A 258 20.76 16.01 6.17
C ALA A 258 19.76 17.15 6.44
N ALA A 259 19.11 17.14 7.61
CA ALA A 259 18.20 18.20 8.04
C ALA A 259 18.95 19.54 8.19
N GLU A 260 20.17 19.53 8.74
CA GLU A 260 21.01 20.73 8.84
C GLU A 260 21.37 21.28 7.46
N ARG A 261 21.81 20.41 6.52
CA ARG A 261 22.13 20.82 5.15
C ARG A 261 20.93 21.44 4.44
N LYS A 262 19.74 20.83 4.58
CA LYS A 262 18.48 21.37 4.05
C LYS A 262 18.18 22.75 4.65
N ARG A 263 18.27 22.90 5.97
CA ARG A 263 18.01 24.16 6.68
C ARG A 263 18.98 25.26 6.27
N LEU A 264 20.27 24.94 6.12
CA LEU A 264 21.27 25.88 5.63
C LEU A 264 20.94 26.36 4.20
N ALA A 265 20.57 25.45 3.29
CA ALA A 265 20.15 25.81 1.94
C ALA A 265 18.88 26.67 1.94
N GLU A 266 17.89 26.32 2.77
CA GLU A 266 16.66 27.11 2.94
C GLU A 266 16.97 28.53 3.47
N ASN A 267 17.86 28.67 4.44
CA ASN A 267 18.24 29.97 4.98
C ASN A 267 18.99 30.84 3.95
N LYS A 268 19.89 30.26 3.15
CA LYS A 268 20.54 30.97 2.04
C LYS A 268 19.53 31.47 1.01
N LEU A 269 18.50 30.67 0.70
CA LEU A 269 17.42 31.09 -0.19
C LEU A 269 16.60 32.24 0.42
N LYS A 270 16.23 32.14 1.70
CA LYS A 270 15.49 33.20 2.41
C LYS A 270 16.28 34.51 2.48
N GLU A 271 17.59 34.44 2.69
CA GLU A 271 18.48 35.61 2.68
C GLU A 271 18.42 36.35 1.34
N VAL A 272 18.44 35.62 0.22
CA VAL A 272 18.32 36.20 -1.14
C VAL A 272 16.90 36.69 -1.44
N ILE A 273 15.88 35.94 -1.02
CA ILE A 273 14.47 36.33 -1.20
C ILE A 273 14.16 37.64 -0.45
N GLY A 274 14.67 37.78 0.78
CA GLY A 274 14.45 38.94 1.62
C GLY A 274 12.97 39.19 1.88
N ASN A 275 12.48 40.37 1.52
CA ASN A 275 11.09 40.78 1.75
C ASN A 275 10.12 40.36 0.62
N HIS A 276 10.60 39.64 -0.40
CA HIS A 276 9.75 39.18 -1.48
C HIS A 276 9.00 37.92 -1.07
N GLU A 277 7.78 37.75 -1.56
CA GLU A 277 7.01 36.54 -1.27
C GLU A 277 7.39 35.35 -2.17
N LYS A 278 8.07 35.61 -3.30
CA LYS A 278 8.39 34.61 -4.33
C LYS A 278 9.75 34.89 -4.98
N ALA A 279 10.43 33.83 -5.39
CA ALA A 279 11.62 33.88 -6.25
C ALA A 279 11.60 32.73 -7.27
N ILE A 280 12.21 32.97 -8.44
CA ILE A 280 12.35 31.97 -9.51
C ILE A 280 13.85 31.80 -9.79
N SER A 281 14.33 30.57 -9.79
CA SER A 281 15.72 30.26 -10.12
C SER A 281 15.94 30.21 -11.64
N PRO A 282 17.18 30.35 -12.14
CA PRO A 282 17.48 30.18 -13.57
C PRO A 282 17.06 28.81 -14.15
N GLY A 283 16.97 27.78 -13.32
CA GLY A 283 16.49 26.44 -13.71
C GLY A 283 14.96 26.29 -13.71
N GLY A 284 14.20 27.35 -13.47
CA GLY A 284 12.74 27.35 -13.48
C GLY A 284 12.07 26.90 -12.17
N TYR A 285 12.84 26.65 -11.11
CA TYR A 285 12.27 26.32 -9.80
C TYR A 285 11.72 27.57 -9.11
N GLN A 286 10.52 27.47 -8.51
CA GLN A 286 9.89 28.56 -7.78
C GLN A 286 9.96 28.32 -6.26
N ALA A 287 10.51 29.30 -5.53
CA ALA A 287 10.44 29.38 -4.07
C ALA A 287 9.37 30.39 -3.65
N THR A 288 8.61 30.08 -2.59
CA THR A 288 7.62 30.99 -2.00
C THR A 288 7.87 31.10 -0.51
N TRP A 289 8.02 32.32 -0.01
CA TRP A 289 8.18 32.63 1.41
C TRP A 289 7.36 33.87 1.75
N LYS A 290 6.08 33.66 2.07
CA LYS A 290 5.10 34.73 2.32
C LYS A 290 4.66 34.76 3.78
N THR A 291 4.16 35.91 4.21
CA THR A 291 3.57 36.04 5.55
C THR A 291 2.27 35.24 5.61
N VAL A 292 2.13 34.39 6.62
CA VAL A 292 0.89 33.63 6.90
C VAL A 292 0.46 33.92 8.33
N GLN A 293 -0.78 34.37 8.50
CA GLN A 293 -1.40 34.57 9.80
C GLN A 293 -2.20 33.33 10.19
N SER A 294 -2.00 32.84 11.42
CA SER A 294 -2.81 31.77 11.99
C SER A 294 -3.17 32.09 13.43
N SER A 295 -4.43 31.90 13.80
CA SER A 295 -4.91 32.02 15.17
C SER A 295 -5.04 30.63 15.79
N ARG A 296 -4.58 30.47 17.03
CA ARG A 296 -4.78 29.24 17.83
C ARG A 296 -5.35 29.60 19.19
N ILE A 297 -6.07 28.67 19.78
CA ILE A 297 -6.54 28.78 21.17
C ILE A 297 -5.31 28.75 22.08
N ASP A 298 -5.23 29.70 23.00
CA ASP A 298 -4.26 29.66 24.09
C ASP A 298 -4.72 28.64 25.12
N SER A 299 -4.32 27.38 24.94
CA SER A 299 -4.71 26.27 25.80
C SER A 299 -4.24 26.45 27.24
N THR A 300 -3.11 27.13 27.45
CA THR A 300 -2.55 27.38 28.79
C THR A 300 -3.41 28.37 29.53
N ARG A 301 -3.76 29.48 28.87
CA ARG A 301 -4.67 30.49 29.42
C ARG A 301 -6.07 29.92 29.61
N LEU A 302 -6.59 29.13 28.66
CA LEU A 302 -7.88 28.46 28.77
C LEU A 302 -7.92 27.51 29.97
N LYS A 303 -6.89 26.70 30.18
CA LYS A 303 -6.78 25.81 31.35
C LYS A 303 -6.75 26.57 32.67
N LYS A 304 -6.16 27.76 32.68
CA LYS A 304 -6.04 28.62 33.87
C LYS A 304 -7.33 29.39 34.17
N GLU A 305 -7.95 29.99 33.16
CA GLU A 305 -9.11 30.88 33.32
C GLU A 305 -10.43 30.11 33.30
N GLU A 306 -10.54 29.03 32.50
CA GLU A 306 -11.76 28.24 32.30
C GLU A 306 -11.48 26.72 32.38
N PRO A 307 -11.04 26.20 33.55
CA PRO A 307 -10.59 24.81 33.70
C PRO A 307 -11.69 23.78 33.38
N ALA A 308 -12.94 24.06 33.75
CA ALA A 308 -14.07 23.18 33.45
C ALA A 308 -14.32 23.05 31.93
N LEU A 309 -14.13 24.14 31.18
CA LEU A 309 -14.24 24.13 29.74
C LEU A 309 -13.06 23.40 29.10
N PHE A 310 -11.85 23.62 29.61
CA PHE A 310 -10.65 22.92 29.16
C PHE A 310 -10.79 21.40 29.32
N GLU A 311 -11.22 20.91 30.49
CA GLU A 311 -11.42 19.48 30.72
C GLU A 311 -12.51 18.89 29.84
N LYS A 312 -13.64 19.59 29.68
CA LYS A 312 -14.76 19.16 28.82
C LYS A 312 -14.34 18.90 27.37
N PHE A 313 -13.36 19.64 26.87
CA PHE A 313 -12.87 19.54 25.48
C PHE A 313 -11.50 18.88 25.35
N THR A 314 -10.96 18.31 26.44
CA THR A 314 -9.70 17.55 26.41
C THR A 314 -9.99 16.07 26.14
N THR A 315 -9.30 15.49 25.17
CA THR A 315 -9.32 14.05 24.92
C THR A 315 -7.94 13.48 25.17
N THR A 316 -7.86 12.39 25.94
CA THR A 316 -6.60 11.71 26.23
C THR A 316 -6.39 10.56 25.25
N SER A 317 -5.27 10.57 24.53
CA SER A 317 -4.79 9.43 23.75
C SER A 317 -3.51 8.87 24.39
N THR A 318 -3.41 7.56 24.51
CA THR A 318 -2.21 6.87 24.99
C THR A 318 -1.38 6.36 23.81
N THR A 319 -0.06 6.57 23.86
CA THR A 319 0.88 6.04 22.87
C THR A 319 2.16 5.59 23.56
N ARG A 320 2.87 4.62 22.98
CA ARG A 320 4.21 4.23 23.45
C ARG A 320 5.25 4.93 22.61
N ARG A 321 6.17 5.65 23.27
CA ARG A 321 7.27 6.33 22.62
C ARG A 321 8.51 5.43 22.59
N PHE A 322 9.11 5.28 21.42
CA PHE A 322 10.42 4.64 21.27
C PHE A 322 11.52 5.71 21.36
N SER A 323 12.60 5.42 22.08
CA SER A 323 13.78 6.27 22.17
C SER A 323 14.98 5.45 22.64
N ILE A 324 16.16 5.75 22.10
CA ILE A 324 17.43 5.22 22.58
C ILE A 324 18.19 6.36 23.27
N SER A 325 18.76 6.07 24.43
CA SER A 325 19.66 6.95 25.19
C SER A 325 20.82 6.12 25.72
N GLU A 326 22.01 6.70 25.77
CA GLU A 326 23.14 6.07 26.43
C GLU A 326 22.84 5.90 27.93
N GLY A 327 23.16 4.71 28.46
CA GLY A 327 23.09 4.47 29.90
C GLY A 327 24.04 5.41 30.63
N LYS A 328 23.55 6.07 31.68
CA LYS A 328 24.39 6.88 32.57
C LYS A 328 25.32 6.04 33.40
#